data_AF-A0A534ND22-F1
#
_entry.id   AF-A0A534ND22-F1
#
_cell.length_a   1.000
_cell.length_b   1.000
_cell.length_c   1.000
_cell.angle_alpha   90.00
_cell.angle_beta   90.00
_cell.angle_gamma   90.00
#
_symmetry.space_group_name_H-M   'P 1'
#
loop_
_entity.id
_entity.type
_entity.pdbx_description
1 polymer ?
#
loop_
_entity_poly.entity_id
_entity_poly.type
_entity_poly.pdbx_seq_one_letter_code
_entity_poly.pdbx_strand_id
1 'polypeptide(L)'
;MAKPLKEVSIAAFEQGESERKGTVTPRAQPASFREAFHQRMHSNHMYGLWELASQMTAHPQPKMIPYMWRWSLLDSIIDQSGEAVPVGDERRALQLFNPGLGGRWATTNSLIAAVQLLLPGEVARAHRHTPTVYRSR
;
A
#
# COMPACT_ATOMS: atom_id res chain seq x y z
N MET A 1 -20.13 42.80 -7.78
CA MET A 1 -19.90 41.76 -6.75
C MET A 1 -18.67 40.96 -7.14
N ALA A 2 -17.60 41.00 -6.35
CA ALA A 2 -16.39 40.22 -6.62
C ALA A 2 -16.68 38.73 -6.37
N LYS A 3 -16.35 37.88 -7.35
CA LYS A 3 -16.45 36.42 -7.21
C LYS A 3 -15.33 35.97 -6.27
N PRO A 4 -15.60 35.14 -5.23
CA PRO A 4 -14.53 34.68 -4.34
C PRO A 4 -13.49 33.91 -5.15
N LEU A 5 -12.21 34.21 -4.90
CA LEU A 5 -11.08 33.47 -5.45
C LEU A 5 -11.16 32.03 -4.94
N LYS A 6 -11.06 31.06 -5.84
CA LYS A 6 -10.91 29.66 -5.47
C LYS A 6 -9.42 29.43 -5.19
N GLU A 7 -9.07 29.32 -3.93
CA GLU A 7 -7.74 28.87 -3.54
C GLU A 7 -7.74 27.34 -3.58
N VAL A 8 -6.82 26.76 -4.35
CA VAL A 8 -6.66 25.30 -4.48
C VAL A 8 -5.33 24.94 -3.87
N SER A 9 -5.37 24.51 -2.61
CA SER A 9 -4.21 24.00 -1.89
C SER A 9 -4.27 22.48 -1.84
N ILE A 10 -3.21 21.81 -2.30
CA ILE A 10 -3.05 20.36 -2.11
C ILE A 10 -2.49 20.19 -0.69
N ALA A 11 -3.36 19.85 0.26
CA ALA A 11 -2.92 19.56 1.61
C ALA A 11 -2.27 18.17 1.66
N ALA A 12 -0.94 18.13 1.74
CA ALA A 12 -0.25 17.00 2.34
C ALA A 12 -0.36 17.16 3.87
N PHE A 13 -0.94 16.19 4.55
CA PHE A 13 -1.09 16.24 6.01
C PHE A 13 0.28 16.03 6.67
N GLU A 14 0.97 17.12 7.00
CA GLU A 14 2.00 17.14 8.04
C GLU A 14 1.37 17.65 9.34
N GLN A 15 1.51 16.88 10.42
CA GLN A 15 1.00 17.28 11.73
C GLN A 15 1.91 18.34 12.33
N GLY A 16 1.59 19.61 12.12
CA GLY A 16 2.21 20.69 12.86
C GLY A 16 2.10 22.04 12.18
N GLU A 17 0.97 22.74 12.35
CA GLU A 17 0.95 24.18 12.63
C GLU A 17 -0.48 24.66 12.96
N SER A 18 -0.56 25.60 13.90
CA SER A 18 -1.81 26.19 14.40
C SER A 18 -2.11 27.48 13.64
N GLU A 19 -2.96 27.43 12.61
CA GLU A 19 -3.44 28.62 11.92
C GLU A 19 -4.68 29.25 12.57
N ARG A 20 -4.74 30.59 12.53
CA ARG A 20 -5.83 31.42 13.07
C ARG A 20 -7.11 31.22 12.25
N LYS A 21 -8.16 30.68 12.87
CA LYS A 21 -9.48 30.49 12.24
C LYS A 21 -10.25 31.82 12.12
N GLY A 22 -10.29 32.39 10.92
CA GLY A 22 -11.35 33.35 10.55
C GLY A 22 -12.68 32.62 10.45
N THR A 23 -13.68 33.02 11.25
CA THR A 23 -14.99 32.35 11.25
C THR A 23 -15.85 32.92 10.13
N VAL A 24 -15.78 32.32 8.95
CA VAL A 24 -16.77 32.58 7.88
C VAL A 24 -17.96 31.66 8.15
N THR A 25 -19.09 32.23 8.56
CA THR A 25 -20.34 31.47 8.68
C THR A 25 -20.91 31.21 7.27
N PRO A 26 -20.97 29.95 6.80
CA PRO A 26 -21.51 29.67 5.49
C PRO A 26 -23.01 29.97 5.45
N ARG A 27 -23.47 30.58 4.35
CA ARG A 27 -24.91 30.78 4.09
C ARG A 27 -25.60 29.41 4.06
N ALA A 28 -26.63 29.23 4.89
CA ALA A 28 -27.42 28.01 4.92
C ALA A 28 -28.05 27.75 3.55
N GLN A 29 -27.74 26.59 2.95
CA GLN A 29 -28.31 26.12 1.70
C GLN A 29 -29.38 25.06 1.96
N PRO A 30 -30.39 24.91 1.09
CA PRO A 30 -31.41 23.87 1.22
C PRO A 30 -30.78 22.47 1.21
N ALA A 31 -31.44 21.51 1.88
CA ALA A 31 -30.95 20.13 1.97
C ALA A 31 -30.78 19.47 0.58
N SER A 32 -31.73 19.70 -0.32
CA SER A 32 -31.69 19.18 -1.71
C SER A 32 -30.45 19.64 -2.49
N PHE A 33 -29.97 20.86 -2.25
CA PHE A 33 -28.74 21.35 -2.88
C PHE A 33 -27.51 20.59 -2.36
N ARG A 34 -27.44 20.33 -1.05
CA ARG A 34 -26.33 19.58 -0.44
C ARG A 34 -26.29 18.15 -0.97
N GLU A 35 -27.43 17.48 -1.03
CA GLU A 35 -27.54 16.11 -1.55
C GLU A 35 -27.10 16.00 -3.01
N ALA A 36 -27.60 16.88 -3.89
CA ALA A 36 -27.20 16.91 -5.30
C ALA A 36 -25.70 17.19 -5.48
N PHE A 37 -25.13 18.03 -4.60
CA PHE A 37 -23.70 18.29 -4.58
C PHE A 37 -22.89 17.04 -4.20
N HIS A 38 -23.25 16.35 -3.11
CA HIS A 38 -22.59 15.11 -2.69
C HIS A 38 -22.70 14.01 -3.75
N GLN A 39 -23.90 13.83 -4.32
CA GLN A 39 -24.12 12.86 -5.41
C GLN A 39 -23.21 13.15 -6.60
N ARG A 40 -23.09 14.42 -7.01
CA ARG A 40 -22.22 14.82 -8.11
C ARG A 40 -20.74 14.58 -7.78
N MET A 41 -20.30 14.87 -6.56
CA MET A 41 -18.92 14.57 -6.13
C MET A 41 -18.64 13.07 -6.21
N HIS A 42 -19.48 12.24 -5.59
CA HIS A 42 -19.28 10.79 -5.51
C HIS A 42 -19.36 10.12 -6.89
N SER A 43 -20.26 10.59 -7.77
CA SER A 43 -20.36 10.12 -9.17
C SER A 43 -19.10 10.43 -10.00
N ASN A 44 -18.22 11.30 -9.51
CA ASN A 44 -16.94 11.66 -10.12
C ASN A 44 -15.74 11.18 -9.28
N HIS A 45 -15.94 10.22 -8.38
CA HIS A 45 -14.90 9.68 -7.49
C HIS A 45 -14.20 10.74 -6.61
N MET A 46 -14.86 11.85 -6.33
CA MET A 46 -14.39 12.87 -5.40
C MET A 46 -15.11 12.70 -4.06
N TYR A 47 -14.35 12.75 -2.97
CA TYR A 47 -14.87 12.63 -1.62
C TYR A 47 -14.38 13.80 -0.78
N GLY A 48 -15.29 14.37 0.00
CA GLY A 48 -14.95 15.48 0.88
C GLY A 48 -14.12 14.99 2.05
N LEU A 49 -13.05 15.73 2.39
CA LEU A 49 -12.30 15.44 3.61
C LEU A 49 -13.21 15.50 4.85
N TRP A 50 -14.26 16.33 4.85
CA TRP A 50 -15.26 16.37 5.92
C TRP A 50 -16.10 15.08 6.05
N GLU A 51 -16.20 14.27 5.01
CA GLU A 51 -16.86 12.95 5.04
C GLU A 51 -15.90 11.87 5.57
N LEU A 52 -14.62 11.99 5.19
CA LEU A 52 -13.57 11.02 5.49
C LEU A 52 -12.88 11.24 6.84
N ALA A 53 -12.92 12.46 7.38
CA ALA A 53 -12.19 12.82 8.61
C ALA A 53 -12.56 11.92 9.80
N SER A 54 -13.81 11.49 9.88
CA SER A 54 -14.29 10.55 10.90
C SER A 54 -13.76 9.12 10.72
N GLN A 55 -13.33 8.75 9.51
CA GLN A 55 -12.82 7.43 9.15
C GLN A 55 -11.29 7.34 9.24
N MET A 56 -10.59 8.48 9.41
CA MET A 56 -9.15 8.50 9.57
C MET A 56 -8.77 7.87 10.92
N THR A 57 -7.92 6.85 10.88
CA THR A 57 -7.43 6.19 12.10
C THR A 57 -6.36 7.06 12.78
N ALA A 58 -6.45 7.22 14.11
CA ALA A 58 -5.47 7.98 14.89
C ALA A 58 -4.05 7.38 14.83
N HIS A 59 -3.96 6.06 14.64
CA HIS A 59 -2.72 5.32 14.49
C HIS A 59 -2.83 4.31 13.34
N PRO A 60 -1.71 3.95 12.69
CA PRO A 60 -1.71 2.94 11.64
C PRO A 60 -2.34 1.63 12.13
N GLN A 61 -3.32 1.10 11.38
CA GLN A 61 -3.95 -0.20 11.62
C GLN A 61 -3.57 -1.17 10.49
N PRO A 62 -2.32 -1.67 10.47
CA PRO A 62 -1.88 -2.56 9.41
C PRO A 62 -2.64 -3.89 9.47
N LYS A 63 -3.09 -4.38 8.31
CA LYS A 63 -3.72 -5.72 8.19
C LYS A 63 -2.71 -6.86 8.31
N MET A 64 -1.43 -6.60 8.00
CA MET A 64 -0.37 -7.60 8.17
C MET A 64 -0.22 -7.99 9.63
N ILE A 65 0.00 -9.28 9.88
CA ILE A 65 0.24 -9.80 11.22
C ILE A 65 1.74 -10.12 11.40
N PRO A 66 2.28 -10.06 12.62
CA PRO A 66 3.57 -10.67 12.91
C PRO A 66 3.53 -12.15 12.53
N TYR A 67 4.48 -12.60 11.73
CA TYR A 67 4.54 -13.98 11.27
C TYR A 67 5.99 -14.47 11.19
N MET A 68 6.21 -15.71 11.61
CA MET A 68 7.52 -16.35 11.60
C MET A 68 7.50 -17.58 10.69
N TRP A 69 8.28 -17.52 9.62
CA TRP A 69 8.62 -18.70 8.83
C TRP A 69 9.78 -19.42 9.52
N ARG A 70 9.53 -20.60 10.06
CA ARG A 70 10.56 -21.40 10.73
C ARG A 70 11.58 -21.89 9.69
N TRP A 71 12.85 -21.67 9.97
CA TRP A 71 13.93 -22.10 9.08
C TRP A 71 13.86 -23.59 8.74
N SER A 72 13.63 -24.47 9.73
CA SER A 72 13.55 -25.91 9.50
C SER A 72 12.49 -26.35 8.48
N LEU A 73 11.37 -25.62 8.40
CA LEU A 73 10.34 -25.87 7.39
C LEU A 73 10.74 -25.27 6.04
N LEU A 74 11.23 -24.03 6.04
CA LEU A 74 11.67 -23.36 4.82
C LEU A 74 12.77 -24.16 4.12
N ASP A 75 13.81 -24.55 4.86
CA ASP A 75 14.96 -25.32 4.38
C ASP A 75 14.52 -26.61 3.68
N SER A 76 13.64 -27.39 4.35
CA SER A 76 13.09 -28.61 3.75
C SER A 76 12.29 -28.38 2.47
N ILE A 77 11.49 -27.30 2.40
CA ILE A 77 10.73 -26.95 1.19
C ILE A 77 11.66 -26.45 0.07
N ILE A 78 12.68 -25.67 0.43
CA ILE A 78 13.67 -25.15 -0.50
C ILE A 78 14.45 -26.29 -1.14
N ASP A 79 14.91 -27.27 -0.36
CA ASP A 79 15.60 -28.44 -0.87
C ASP A 79 14.74 -29.23 -1.84
N GLN A 80 13.49 -29.52 -1.46
CA GLN A 80 12.53 -30.20 -2.33
C GLN A 80 12.26 -29.42 -3.64
N SER A 81 12.33 -28.08 -3.60
CA SER A 81 12.14 -27.26 -4.79
C SER A 81 13.22 -27.51 -5.85
N GLY A 82 14.46 -27.85 -5.43
CA GLY A 82 15.56 -28.15 -6.34
C GLY A 82 15.32 -29.36 -7.23
N GLU A 83 14.56 -30.35 -6.72
CA GLU A 83 14.17 -31.54 -7.46
C GLU A 83 12.86 -31.34 -8.24
N ALA A 84 11.91 -30.59 -7.67
CA ALA A 84 10.57 -30.47 -8.21
C ALA A 84 10.43 -29.41 -9.32
N VAL A 85 11.27 -28.38 -9.32
CA VAL A 85 11.09 -27.20 -10.20
C VAL A 85 12.45 -26.85 -10.85
N PRO A 86 12.54 -26.74 -12.19
CA PRO A 86 13.75 -26.23 -12.84
C PRO A 86 13.92 -24.73 -12.59
N VAL A 87 15.15 -24.21 -12.67
CA VAL A 87 15.43 -22.77 -12.42
C VAL A 87 14.67 -21.83 -13.35
N GLY A 88 14.40 -22.27 -14.58
CA GLY A 88 13.67 -21.51 -15.61
C GLY A 88 14.35 -20.21 -16.03
N ASP A 89 13.61 -19.36 -16.75
CA ASP A 89 14.13 -18.11 -17.31
C ASP A 89 14.34 -16.99 -16.28
N GLU A 90 13.62 -17.06 -15.16
CA GLU A 90 13.66 -16.06 -14.09
C GLU A 90 14.41 -16.58 -12.86
N ARG A 91 13.69 -17.08 -11.86
CA ARG A 91 14.23 -17.49 -10.56
C ARG A 91 13.41 -18.64 -9.99
N ARG A 92 14.08 -19.68 -9.47
CA ARG A 92 13.46 -20.61 -8.52
C ARG A 92 13.55 -20.04 -7.10
N ALA A 93 12.51 -19.27 -6.75
CA ALA A 93 12.44 -18.59 -5.46
C ALA A 93 11.05 -18.70 -4.84
N LEU A 94 11.02 -18.93 -3.53
CA LEU A 94 9.80 -18.98 -2.72
C LEU A 94 9.56 -17.61 -2.09
N GLN A 95 8.51 -16.91 -2.53
CA GLN A 95 8.10 -15.65 -1.92
C GLN A 95 7.36 -15.90 -0.60
N LEU A 96 7.64 -15.07 0.41
CA LEU A 96 7.08 -15.20 1.75
C LEU A 96 5.85 -14.31 1.90
N PHE A 97 4.65 -14.90 1.83
CA PHE A 97 3.39 -14.16 1.90
C PHE A 97 2.83 -14.07 3.32
N ASN A 98 2.59 -12.84 3.79
CA ASN A 98 2.02 -12.61 5.10
C ASN A 98 0.55 -13.06 5.14
N PRO A 99 0.15 -13.98 6.04
CA PRO A 99 -1.24 -14.46 6.10
C PRO A 99 -2.27 -13.35 6.38
N GLY A 100 -1.88 -12.29 7.09
CA GLY A 100 -2.75 -11.14 7.40
C GLY A 100 -3.06 -10.26 6.19
N LEU A 101 -2.38 -10.44 5.05
CA LEU A 101 -2.59 -9.64 3.84
C LEU A 101 -3.61 -10.26 2.86
N GLY A 102 -4.35 -11.29 3.26
CA GLY A 102 -5.49 -11.80 2.51
C GLY A 102 -5.15 -12.29 1.10
N GLY A 103 -4.01 -12.98 0.96
CA GLY A 103 -3.57 -13.55 -0.33
C GLY A 103 -2.82 -12.58 -1.24
N ARG A 104 -2.57 -11.33 -0.81
CA ARG A 104 -1.65 -10.44 -1.54
C ARG A 104 -0.25 -11.03 -1.59
N TRP A 105 0.42 -10.90 -2.73
CA TRP A 105 1.79 -11.35 -2.95
C TRP A 105 2.81 -10.41 -2.30
N ALA A 106 2.82 -10.36 -0.97
CA ALA A 106 3.67 -9.45 -0.21
C ALA A 106 4.04 -9.99 1.18
N THR A 107 5.24 -9.64 1.65
CA THR A 107 5.73 -10.00 2.99
C THR A 107 5.34 -8.92 4.01
N THR A 108 5.38 -7.66 3.60
CA THR A 108 4.88 -6.50 4.36
C THR A 108 4.11 -5.57 3.43
N ASN A 109 3.67 -4.40 3.91
CA ASN A 109 3.05 -3.39 3.05
C ASN A 109 4.00 -2.80 1.99
N SER A 110 5.32 -2.89 2.19
CA SER A 110 6.33 -2.24 1.34
C SER A 110 7.47 -3.15 0.89
N LEU A 111 7.58 -4.37 1.44
CA LEU A 111 8.66 -5.31 1.13
C LEU A 111 8.12 -6.66 0.65
N ILE A 112 8.86 -7.24 -0.28
CA ILE A 112 8.75 -8.64 -0.69
C ILE A 112 10.06 -9.32 -0.33
N ALA A 113 9.97 -10.39 0.44
CA ALA A 113 11.08 -11.28 0.74
C ALA A 113 10.86 -12.62 0.03
N ALA A 114 11.95 -13.21 -0.45
CA ALA A 114 11.93 -14.52 -1.07
C ALA A 114 13.21 -15.27 -0.72
N VAL A 115 13.13 -16.60 -0.68
CA VAL A 115 14.30 -17.47 -0.55
C VAL A 115 14.53 -18.18 -1.88
N GLN A 116 15.75 -18.11 -2.39
CA GLN A 116 16.11 -18.66 -3.69
C GLN A 116 17.12 -19.80 -3.52
N LEU A 117 16.92 -20.91 -4.25
CA LEU A 117 17.90 -21.99 -4.37
C LEU A 117 18.46 -22.04 -5.79
N LEU A 118 19.79 -22.07 -5.88
CA LEU A 118 20.52 -22.31 -7.12
C LEU A 118 21.45 -23.51 -6.90
N LEU A 119 21.24 -24.59 -7.65
CA LEU A 119 22.05 -25.80 -7.59
C LEU A 119 23.38 -25.61 -8.33
N PRO A 120 24.40 -26.44 -8.05
CA PRO A 120 25.68 -26.37 -8.75
C PRO A 120 25.51 -26.44 -10.27
N GLY A 121 26.07 -25.46 -10.97
CA GLY A 121 26.01 -25.37 -12.43
C GLY A 121 24.76 -24.69 -12.99
N GLU A 122 23.74 -24.42 -12.17
CA GLU A 122 22.61 -23.62 -12.63
C GLU A 122 22.96 -22.14 -12.74
N VAL A 123 22.37 -21.48 -13.73
CA VAL A 123 22.57 -20.05 -13.98
C VAL A 123 21.22 -19.36 -14.01
N ALA A 124 21.03 -18.39 -13.12
CA ALA A 124 19.86 -17.53 -13.14
C ALA A 124 20.10 -16.33 -14.07
N ARG A 125 19.19 -16.09 -15.03
CA ARG A 125 19.36 -15.05 -16.06
C ARG A 125 19.53 -13.65 -15.47
N ALA A 126 20.35 -12.82 -16.11
CA ALA A 126 20.42 -11.41 -15.79
C ALA A 126 19.17 -10.67 -16.29
N HIS A 127 18.57 -9.84 -15.44
CA HIS A 127 17.49 -8.92 -15.80
C HIS A 127 17.56 -7.66 -14.94
N ARG A 128 16.87 -6.58 -15.36
CA ARG A 128 16.86 -5.28 -14.70
C ARG A 128 15.45 -4.93 -14.25
N HIS A 129 15.34 -4.25 -13.13
CA HIS A 129 14.06 -3.94 -12.50
C HIS A 129 14.20 -2.56 -11.88
N THR A 130 13.11 -1.79 -11.88
CA THR A 130 13.02 -0.51 -11.16
C THR A 130 13.11 -0.68 -9.64
N PRO A 131 12.52 -1.75 -9.03
CA PRO A 131 12.68 -1.98 -7.59
C PRO A 131 14.13 -2.22 -7.16
N THR A 132 14.52 -1.64 -6.03
CA THR A 132 15.79 -1.93 -5.36
C THR A 132 15.75 -3.33 -4.75
N VAL A 133 16.82 -4.11 -4.96
CA VAL A 133 16.93 -5.48 -4.46
C VAL A 133 18.20 -5.63 -3.64
N TYR A 134 18.08 -6.19 -2.44
CA TYR A 134 19.19 -6.63 -1.62
C TYR A 134 19.22 -8.16 -1.57
N ARG A 135 20.42 -8.75 -1.64
CA ARG A 135 20.64 -10.19 -1.48
C ARG A 135 21.72 -10.38 -0.41
N SER A 136 21.37 -11.06 0.67
CA SER A 136 22.37 -11.58 1.60
C SER A 136 23.07 -12.78 0.96
N ARG A 137 24.38 -12.92 1.21
CA ARG A 137 25.13 -14.13 0.88
C ARG A 137 24.87 -15.21 1.90
#